data_AF-A0A3L6JKE9-F1
#
_entry.id   AF-A0A3L6JKE9-F1
#
_cell.length_a   1.000
_cell.length_b   1.000
_cell.length_c   1.000
_cell.angle_alpha   90.00
_cell.angle_beta   90.00
_cell.angle_gamma   90.00
#
_symmetry.space_group_name_H-M   'P 1'
#
loop_
_entity.id
_entity.type
_entity.pdbx_description
1 polymer ?
#
loop_
_entity_poly.entity_id
_entity_poly.type
_entity_poly.pdbx_seq_one_letter_code
_entity_poly.pdbx_strand_id
1 'polypeptide(L)'
;MTMGLYLFALFLGLGLGILLAVGRHYGGPITSRISTAYIEFMRGTPLLAQILAVTILPAVLNAWLVAQGMAPFDTSWRVIFPDIVGVPRTILNTTILLCAITLGLNSGAYQAEFFRGSMASISAGQTLAAQSIGMTRRQEIRYIVLPQSLRRAIPAWSNEAVYLPKYTTVAYFVGVADIFGAAKMIVARTYEALQVYAVIAIIFLVLITAISWIVNYIYERAKIPGT
;
A
#
# COMPACT_ATOMS: atom_id res chain seq x y z
N MET A 1 11.82 6.35 -8.14
CA MET A 1 11.34 6.32 -6.75
C MET A 1 9.83 6.10 -6.67
N THR A 2 8.99 6.99 -7.23
CA THR A 2 7.51 6.90 -7.23
C THR A 2 6.97 5.49 -7.50
N MET A 3 7.33 4.88 -8.64
CA MET A 3 6.87 3.53 -8.99
C MET A 3 7.35 2.44 -8.03
N GLY A 4 8.55 2.58 -7.45
CA GLY A 4 9.07 1.62 -6.47
C GLY A 4 8.27 1.64 -5.17
N LEU A 5 8.00 2.84 -4.65
CA LEU A 5 7.12 3.02 -3.48
C LEU A 5 5.71 2.50 -3.74
N TYR A 6 5.15 2.85 -4.91
CA TYR A 6 3.83 2.42 -5.34
C TYR A 6 3.70 0.89 -5.40
N LEU A 7 4.59 0.21 -6.14
CA LEU A 7 4.51 -1.23 -6.32
C LEU A 7 4.71 -1.96 -4.99
N PHE A 8 5.69 -1.55 -4.19
CA PHE A 8 5.93 -2.14 -2.88
C PHE A 8 4.71 -2.01 -1.97
N ALA A 9 4.16 -0.79 -1.86
CA ALA A 9 3.00 -0.53 -1.03
C ALA A 9 1.74 -1.27 -1.53
N LEU A 10 1.54 -1.35 -2.85
CA LEU A 10 0.39 -2.05 -3.44
C LEU A 10 0.41 -3.54 -3.09
N PHE A 11 1.55 -4.21 -3.27
CA PHE A 11 1.67 -5.65 -3.02
C PHE A 11 1.74 -5.99 -1.53
N LEU A 12 2.42 -5.18 -0.72
CA LEU A 12 2.39 -5.33 0.73
C LEU A 12 0.96 -5.15 1.26
N GLY A 13 0.26 -4.11 0.78
CA GLY A 13 -1.13 -3.84 1.10
C GLY A 13 -2.08 -4.93 0.62
N LEU A 14 -1.82 -5.54 -0.54
CA LEU A 14 -2.61 -6.67 -1.05
C LEU A 14 -2.50 -7.88 -0.14
N GLY A 15 -1.28 -8.28 0.21
CA GLY A 15 -1.04 -9.40 1.13
C GLY A 15 -1.67 -9.16 2.49
N LEU A 16 -1.42 -7.98 3.08
CA LEU A 16 -1.95 -7.61 4.38
C LEU A 16 -3.47 -7.47 4.37
N GLY A 17 -4.02 -6.85 3.32
CA GLY A 17 -5.46 -6.63 3.16
C GLY A 17 -6.24 -7.93 3.09
N ILE A 18 -5.74 -8.93 2.37
CA ILE A 18 -6.32 -10.27 2.34
C ILE A 18 -6.30 -10.91 3.73
N LEU A 19 -5.17 -10.85 4.43
CA LEU A 19 -5.03 -11.42 5.78
C LEU A 19 -5.98 -10.77 6.78
N LEU A 20 -6.07 -9.44 6.78
CA LEU A 20 -6.95 -8.67 7.66
C LEU A 20 -8.43 -8.92 7.34
N ALA A 21 -8.78 -8.99 6.06
CA ALA A 21 -10.16 -9.25 5.64
C ALA A 21 -10.62 -10.65 6.07
N VAL A 22 -9.76 -11.67 5.86
CA VAL A 22 -10.04 -13.05 6.28
C VAL A 22 -10.10 -13.15 7.81
N GLY A 23 -9.14 -12.54 8.51
CA GLY A 23 -9.10 -12.51 9.97
C GLY A 23 -10.33 -11.83 10.58
N ARG A 24 -10.85 -10.79 9.92
CA ARG A 24 -12.07 -10.09 10.34
C ARG A 24 -13.35 -10.87 10.08
N HIS A 25 -13.47 -11.51 8.92
CA HIS A 25 -14.70 -12.20 8.51
C HIS A 25 -14.80 -13.64 9.04
N TYR A 26 -13.67 -14.34 9.18
CA TYR A 26 -13.62 -15.76 9.53
C TYR A 26 -12.85 -16.07 10.82
N GLY A 27 -12.11 -15.09 11.37
CA GLY A 27 -11.38 -15.27 12.61
C GLY A 27 -12.29 -15.35 13.84
N GLY A 28 -11.72 -15.76 14.96
CA GLY A 28 -12.39 -15.70 16.26
C GLY A 28 -12.61 -14.25 16.73
N PRO A 29 -13.28 -14.05 17.89
CA PRO A 29 -13.60 -12.72 18.40
C PRO A 29 -12.35 -11.85 18.60
N ILE A 30 -11.23 -12.44 19.01
CA ILE A 30 -9.96 -11.73 19.22
C ILE A 30 -9.37 -11.28 17.88
N THR A 31 -9.19 -12.21 16.94
CA THR A 31 -8.62 -11.90 15.61
C THR A 31 -9.46 -10.87 14.86
N SER A 32 -10.80 -10.98 14.95
CA SER A 32 -11.70 -10.04 14.31
C SER A 32 -11.63 -8.64 14.93
N ARG A 33 -11.55 -8.54 16.26
CA ARG A 33 -11.36 -7.26 16.96
C ARG A 33 -10.01 -6.61 16.63
N ILE A 34 -8.92 -7.37 16.63
CA ILE A 34 -7.59 -6.86 16.29
C ILE A 34 -7.57 -6.35 14.84
N SER A 35 -8.12 -7.13 13.91
CA SER A 35 -8.19 -6.74 12.49
C SER A 35 -9.05 -5.48 12.30
N THR A 36 -10.18 -5.40 13.02
CA THR A 36 -11.07 -4.22 12.98
C THR A 36 -10.38 -2.99 13.53
N ALA A 37 -9.76 -3.09 14.71
CA ALA A 37 -9.04 -1.99 15.34
C ALA A 37 -7.90 -1.47 14.45
N TYR A 38 -7.13 -2.36 13.84
CA TYR A 38 -6.08 -1.99 12.88
C TYR A 38 -6.66 -1.23 11.68
N ILE A 39 -7.70 -1.78 11.05
CA ILE A 39 -8.32 -1.17 9.85
C ILE A 39 -8.87 0.22 10.18
N GLU A 40 -9.60 0.33 11.30
CA GLU A 40 -10.19 1.59 11.74
C GLU A 40 -9.12 2.63 12.10
N PHE A 41 -8.05 2.23 12.78
CA PHE A 41 -6.94 3.12 13.11
C PHE A 41 -6.23 3.65 11.86
N MET A 42 -5.86 2.76 10.94
CA MET A 42 -5.10 3.13 9.74
C MET A 42 -5.93 3.97 8.77
N ARG A 43 -7.24 3.71 8.66
CA ARG A 43 -8.15 4.52 7.83
C ARG A 43 -8.59 5.81 8.52
N GLY A 44 -8.62 5.82 9.86
CA GLY A 44 -9.02 6.97 10.67
C GLY A 44 -7.90 7.99 10.91
N THR A 45 -6.66 7.68 10.55
CA THR A 45 -5.52 8.59 10.72
C THR A 45 -4.94 9.07 9.38
N PRO A 46 -4.52 10.34 9.26
CA PRO A 46 -3.95 10.86 8.02
C PRO A 46 -2.65 10.14 7.64
N LEU A 47 -2.51 9.76 6.36
CA LEU A 47 -1.32 9.08 5.85
C LEU A 47 -0.02 9.87 6.12
N LEU A 48 -0.04 11.20 5.95
CA LEU A 48 1.11 12.05 6.24
C LEU A 48 1.54 11.93 7.71
N ALA A 49 0.59 11.91 8.64
CA ALA A 49 0.89 11.76 10.07
C ALA A 49 1.49 10.38 10.37
N GLN A 50 0.99 9.32 9.73
CA GLN A 50 1.55 7.98 9.85
C GLN A 50 3.00 7.92 9.33
N ILE A 51 3.27 8.49 8.16
CA ILE A 51 4.61 8.52 7.57
C ILE A 51 5.57 9.31 8.47
N LEU A 52 5.18 10.49 8.94
CA LEU A 52 5.99 11.29 9.86
C LEU A 52 6.28 10.55 11.16
N ALA A 53 5.25 9.99 11.80
CA ALA A 53 5.41 9.28 13.06
C ALA A 53 6.37 8.09 12.94
N VAL A 54 6.21 7.26 11.90
CA VAL A 54 7.04 6.07 11.71
C VAL A 54 8.47 6.42 11.30
N THR A 55 8.68 7.43 10.45
CA THR A 55 10.01 7.80 9.98
C THR A 55 10.84 8.56 11.01
N ILE A 56 10.21 9.29 11.94
CA ILE A 56 10.89 10.01 13.03
C ILE A 56 11.20 9.07 14.21
N LEU A 57 10.45 7.97 14.37
CA LEU A 57 10.61 7.04 15.48
C LEU A 57 12.04 6.56 15.73
N PRO A 58 12.84 6.15 14.72
CA PRO A 58 14.23 5.74 14.96
C PRO A 58 15.10 6.86 15.54
N ALA A 59 14.90 8.11 15.09
CA ALA A 59 15.65 9.26 15.59
C ALA A 59 15.30 9.57 17.05
N VAL A 60 14.00 9.52 17.39
CA VAL A 60 13.52 9.72 18.76
C VAL A 60 14.02 8.62 19.70
N LEU A 61 13.97 7.36 19.25
CA LEU A 61 14.45 6.22 20.03
C LEU A 61 15.97 6.30 20.27
N ASN A 62 16.74 6.67 19.24
CA ASN A 62 18.19 6.87 19.39
C ASN A 62 18.52 8.03 20.33
N ALA A 63 17.78 9.14 20.28
CA ALA A 63 17.97 10.25 21.21
C ALA A 63 17.68 9.84 22.65
N TRP A 64 16.63 9.05 22.88
CA TRP A 64 16.29 8.51 24.20
C TRP A 64 17.36 7.52 24.71
N LEU A 65 17.88 6.63 23.85
CA LEU A 65 18.95 5.71 24.21
C LEU A 65 20.24 6.44 24.62
N VAL A 66 20.66 7.42 23.82
CA VAL A 66 21.85 8.23 24.11
C VAL A 66 21.70 8.99 25.42
N ALA A 67 20.50 9.51 25.72
CA ALA A 67 20.21 10.16 27.00
C ALA A 67 20.33 9.22 28.22
N GLN A 68 20.22 7.90 28.01
CA GLN A 68 20.43 6.87 29.04
C GLN A 68 21.86 6.30 29.06
N GLY A 69 22.77 6.86 28.26
CA GLY A 69 24.13 6.35 28.11
C GLY A 69 24.21 5.03 27.32
N MET A 70 23.14 4.65 26.61
CA MET A 70 23.10 3.46 25.76
C MET A 70 23.56 3.81 24.33
N ALA A 71 24.14 2.82 23.63
CA ALA A 71 24.53 2.99 22.24
C ALA A 71 23.29 3.10 21.32
N PRO A 72 23.27 4.03 20.35
CA PRO A 72 22.16 4.17 19.42
C PRO A 72 22.13 3.00 18.42
N PHE A 73 20.95 2.75 17.83
CA PHE A 73 20.79 1.86 16.70
C PHE A 73 21.40 2.47 15.43
N ASP A 74 22.09 1.65 14.63
CA ASP A 74 22.56 2.08 13.31
C ASP A 74 21.38 2.27 12.35
N THR A 75 21.16 3.52 11.96
CA THR A 75 20.13 3.92 10.98
C THR A 75 20.74 4.36 9.65
N SER A 76 22.07 4.30 9.52
CA SER A 76 22.83 4.79 8.37
C SER A 76 22.82 3.85 7.16
N TRP A 77 22.20 2.66 7.33
CA TRP A 77 22.04 1.66 6.31
C TRP A 77 21.44 2.22 5.03
N ARG A 78 22.11 1.92 3.93
CA ARG A 78 21.75 2.38 2.58
C ARG A 78 22.22 1.38 1.54
N VAL A 79 21.41 1.22 0.51
CA VAL A 79 21.71 0.45 -0.69
C VAL A 79 21.92 1.45 -1.82
N ILE A 80 23.12 1.41 -2.40
CA ILE A 80 23.53 2.30 -3.48
C ILE A 80 23.75 1.45 -4.73
N PHE A 81 23.12 1.84 -5.84
CA PHE A 81 23.49 1.34 -7.16
C PHE A 81 23.68 2.51 -8.12
N PRO A 82 24.53 2.33 -9.15
CA PRO A 82 24.62 3.29 -10.25
C PRO A 82 23.29 3.42 -11.00
N ASP A 83 22.94 4.64 -11.38
CA ASP A 83 21.88 4.90 -12.33
C ASP A 83 22.31 4.53 -13.77
N ILE A 84 21.41 4.75 -14.73
CA ILE A 84 21.64 4.46 -16.16
C ILE A 84 22.86 5.18 -16.76
N VAL A 85 23.34 6.24 -16.12
CA VAL A 85 24.51 7.02 -16.55
C VAL A 85 25.74 6.70 -15.68
N GLY A 86 25.64 5.71 -14.79
CA GLY A 86 26.73 5.27 -13.93
C GLY A 86 26.88 6.09 -12.64
N VAL A 87 25.99 7.04 -12.35
CA VAL A 87 26.08 7.88 -11.14
C VAL A 87 25.56 7.09 -9.94
N PRO A 88 26.35 6.91 -8.86
CA PRO A 88 25.87 6.22 -7.66
C PRO A 88 24.68 6.95 -7.02
N ARG A 89 23.54 6.26 -6.90
CA ARG A 89 22.34 6.76 -6.25
C ARG A 89 21.93 5.85 -5.11
N THR A 90 21.55 6.44 -3.98
CA THR A 90 20.86 5.71 -2.91
C THR A 90 19.48 5.30 -3.41
N ILE A 91 19.25 4.01 -3.56
CA ILE A 91 17.97 3.45 -4.02
C ILE A 91 17.08 3.09 -2.85
N LEU A 92 17.69 2.60 -1.77
CA LEU A 92 16.98 2.24 -0.56
C LEU A 92 17.80 2.69 0.64
N ASN A 93 17.14 3.27 1.63
CA ASN A 93 17.70 3.56 2.94
C ASN A 93 16.60 3.33 3.98
N THR A 94 16.94 3.49 5.26
CA THR A 94 15.99 3.35 6.36
C THR A 94 14.72 4.19 6.16
N THR A 95 14.84 5.46 5.77
CA THR A 95 13.70 6.36 5.57
C THR A 95 12.78 5.93 4.42
N ILE A 96 13.35 5.57 3.27
CA ILE A 96 12.59 5.07 2.10
C ILE A 96 11.86 3.79 2.47
N LEU A 97 12.54 2.86 3.17
CA LEU A 97 11.96 1.59 3.59
C LEU A 97 10.79 1.81 4.55
N LEU A 98 10.98 2.64 5.58
CA LEU A 98 9.92 2.96 6.54
C LEU A 98 8.74 3.64 5.87
N CYS A 99 8.99 4.59 4.96
CA CYS A 99 7.94 5.23 4.19
C CYS A 99 7.18 4.22 3.31
N ALA A 100 7.88 3.31 2.64
CA ALA A 100 7.27 2.28 1.79
C ALA A 100 6.42 1.30 2.61
N ILE A 101 6.92 0.89 3.78
CA ILE A 101 6.19 0.05 4.73
C ILE A 101 4.93 0.78 5.21
N THR A 102 5.03 2.04 5.65
CA THR A 102 3.87 2.80 6.12
C THR A 102 2.82 2.98 5.04
N LEU A 103 3.22 3.28 3.80
CA LEU A 103 2.31 3.32 2.64
C LEU A 103 1.60 1.97 2.43
N GLY A 104 2.33 0.86 2.51
CA GLY A 104 1.75 -0.48 2.37
C GLY A 104 0.85 -0.90 3.52
N LEU A 105 1.17 -0.52 4.76
CA LEU A 105 0.31 -0.71 5.93
C LEU A 105 -1.00 0.07 5.77
N ASN A 106 -0.90 1.36 5.41
CA ASN A 106 -2.08 2.18 5.15
C ASN A 106 -2.95 1.61 4.03
N SER A 107 -2.33 1.32 2.88
CA SER A 107 -3.02 0.70 1.74
C SER A 107 -3.64 -0.64 2.11
N GLY A 108 -2.97 -1.46 2.94
CA GLY A 108 -3.51 -2.73 3.41
C GLY A 108 -4.82 -2.62 4.19
N ALA A 109 -5.00 -1.55 4.97
CA ALA A 109 -6.26 -1.29 5.66
C ALA A 109 -7.41 -0.93 4.69
N TYR A 110 -7.14 -0.13 3.66
CA TYR A 110 -8.13 0.18 2.61
C TYR A 110 -8.44 -1.06 1.77
N GLN A 111 -7.42 -1.81 1.37
CA GLN A 111 -7.57 -3.04 0.60
C GLN A 111 -8.37 -4.10 1.36
N ALA A 112 -8.19 -4.21 2.69
CA ALA A 112 -8.97 -5.12 3.52
C ALA A 112 -10.49 -4.89 3.42
N GLU A 113 -10.94 -3.63 3.28
CA GLU A 113 -12.36 -3.32 3.12
C GLU A 113 -12.92 -3.77 1.77
N PHE A 114 -12.15 -3.62 0.68
CA PHE A 114 -12.56 -4.10 -0.63
C PHE A 114 -12.73 -5.63 -0.62
N PHE A 115 -11.75 -6.35 -0.05
CA PHE A 115 -11.84 -7.81 0.07
C PHE A 115 -12.94 -8.25 1.02
N ARG A 116 -13.14 -7.57 2.15
CA ARG A 116 -14.23 -7.86 3.10
C ARG A 116 -15.60 -7.64 2.47
N GLY A 117 -15.80 -6.51 1.80
CA GLY A 117 -17.03 -6.20 1.08
C GLY A 117 -17.32 -7.22 -0.01
N SER A 118 -16.28 -7.65 -0.73
CA SER A 118 -16.38 -8.70 -1.73
C SER A 118 -16.73 -10.07 -1.12
N MET A 119 -16.09 -10.48 -0.02
CA MET A 119 -16.44 -11.73 0.68
C MET A 119 -17.88 -11.73 1.18
N ALA A 120 -18.36 -10.61 1.71
CA ALA A 120 -19.75 -10.48 2.14
C ALA A 120 -20.77 -10.57 0.99
N SER A 121 -20.35 -10.35 -0.26
CA SER A 121 -21.21 -10.50 -1.45
C SER A 121 -21.36 -11.95 -1.93
N ILE A 122 -20.60 -12.89 -1.37
CA ILE A 122 -20.66 -14.31 -1.76
C ILE A 122 -21.90 -14.95 -1.14
N SER A 123 -22.67 -15.67 -1.96
CA SER A 123 -23.93 -16.29 -1.54
C SER A 123 -23.69 -17.31 -0.42
N ALA A 124 -24.49 -17.23 0.64
CA ALA A 124 -24.51 -18.22 1.72
C ALA A 124 -24.78 -19.64 1.20
N GLY A 125 -25.45 -19.79 0.05
CA GLY A 125 -25.68 -21.10 -0.57
C GLY A 125 -24.39 -21.83 -0.96
N GLN A 126 -23.32 -21.12 -1.35
CA GLN A 126 -22.03 -21.74 -1.64
C GLN A 126 -21.35 -22.27 -0.37
N THR A 127 -21.46 -21.52 0.73
CA THR A 127 -21.01 -21.96 2.06
C THR A 127 -21.79 -23.19 2.53
N LEU A 128 -23.13 -23.19 2.37
CA LEU A 128 -23.96 -24.33 2.74
C LEU A 128 -23.62 -25.58 1.89
N ALA A 129 -23.48 -25.43 0.57
CA ALA A 129 -23.11 -26.53 -0.32
C ALA A 129 -21.75 -27.12 0.03
N ALA A 130 -20.76 -26.29 0.34
CA ALA A 130 -19.44 -26.72 0.80
C ALA A 130 -19.53 -27.57 2.08
N GLN A 131 -20.36 -27.13 3.03
CA GLN A 131 -20.58 -27.85 4.29
C GLN A 131 -21.35 -29.16 4.09
N SER A 132 -22.31 -29.19 3.16
CA SER A 132 -23.06 -30.41 2.82
C SER A 132 -22.20 -31.53 2.24
N ILE A 133 -21.08 -31.18 1.57
CA ILE A 133 -20.11 -32.16 1.05
C ILE A 133 -18.93 -32.40 2.01
N GLY A 134 -19.02 -31.94 3.26
CA GLY A 134 -18.05 -32.22 4.32
C GLY A 134 -16.78 -31.35 4.28
N MET A 135 -16.77 -30.21 3.57
CA MET A 135 -15.63 -29.29 3.61
C MET A 135 -15.49 -28.64 4.99
N THR A 136 -14.26 -28.65 5.51
CA THR A 136 -13.89 -27.84 6.66
C THR A 136 -13.93 -26.34 6.31
N ARG A 137 -14.10 -25.48 7.32
CA ARG A 137 -14.07 -24.01 7.14
C ARG A 137 -12.83 -23.51 6.39
N ARG A 138 -11.66 -24.12 6.64
CA ARG A 138 -10.41 -23.76 5.94
C ARG A 138 -10.44 -24.14 4.47
N GLN A 139 -11.02 -25.30 4.13
CA GLN A 139 -11.21 -25.72 2.74
C GLN A 139 -12.22 -24.80 2.04
N GLU A 140 -13.34 -24.47 2.68
CA GLU A 140 -14.34 -23.54 2.16
C GLU A 140 -13.70 -22.18 1.82
N ILE A 141 -12.96 -21.60 2.76
CA ILE A 141 -12.28 -20.31 2.56
C ILE A 141 -11.26 -20.41 1.42
N ARG A 142 -10.40 -21.43 1.43
CA ARG A 142 -9.29 -21.54 0.47
C ARG A 142 -9.75 -21.83 -0.95
N TYR A 143 -10.74 -22.70 -1.12
CA TYR A 143 -11.11 -23.23 -2.44
C TYR A 143 -12.35 -22.58 -3.04
N ILE A 144 -13.22 -21.96 -2.23
CA ILE A 144 -14.47 -21.37 -2.70
C ILE A 144 -14.45 -19.85 -2.51
N VAL A 145 -14.35 -19.39 -1.26
CA VAL A 145 -14.59 -17.98 -0.92
C VAL A 145 -13.45 -17.10 -1.42
N LEU A 146 -12.20 -17.39 -1.04
CA LEU A 146 -11.05 -16.54 -1.33
C LEU A 146 -10.81 -16.38 -2.84
N PRO A 147 -10.81 -17.43 -3.68
CA PRO A 147 -10.62 -17.26 -5.12
C PRO A 147 -11.74 -16.46 -5.80
N GLN A 148 -12.97 -16.51 -5.27
CA GLN A 148 -14.08 -15.71 -5.79
C GLN A 148 -14.04 -14.27 -5.30
N SER A 149 -13.73 -14.04 -4.02
CA SER A 149 -13.65 -12.69 -3.46
C SER A 149 -12.49 -11.91 -4.07
N LEU A 150 -11.34 -12.55 -4.32
CA LEU A 150 -10.21 -11.91 -4.99
C LEU A 150 -10.60 -11.39 -6.38
N ARG A 151 -11.31 -12.19 -7.17
CA ARG A 151 -11.77 -11.80 -8.51
C ARG A 151 -12.86 -10.73 -8.48
N ARG A 152 -13.83 -10.86 -7.56
CA ARG A 152 -14.92 -9.89 -7.39
C ARG A 152 -14.46 -8.56 -6.79
N ALA A 153 -13.36 -8.54 -6.03
CA ALA A 153 -12.80 -7.33 -5.46
C ALA A 153 -12.00 -6.48 -6.46
N ILE A 154 -11.62 -7.03 -7.63
CA ILE A 154 -10.75 -6.35 -8.60
C ILE A 154 -11.27 -4.95 -8.97
N PRO A 155 -12.56 -4.72 -9.30
CA PRO A 155 -13.04 -3.37 -9.63
C PRO A 155 -12.81 -2.36 -8.50
N ALA A 156 -13.11 -2.72 -7.26
CA ALA A 156 -12.92 -1.85 -6.11
C ALA A 156 -11.42 -1.64 -5.80
N TRP A 157 -10.63 -2.72 -5.87
CA TRP A 157 -9.18 -2.71 -5.70
C TRP A 157 -8.46 -1.88 -6.77
N SER A 158 -9.00 -1.81 -7.99
CA SER A 158 -8.45 -1.02 -9.09
C SER A 158 -8.40 0.48 -8.76
N ASN A 159 -9.36 0.96 -7.98
CA ASN A 159 -9.35 2.34 -7.49
C ASN A 159 -8.11 2.59 -6.61
N GLU A 160 -7.79 1.67 -5.71
CA GLU A 160 -6.58 1.78 -4.87
C GLU A 160 -5.31 1.81 -5.73
N ALA A 161 -5.21 0.91 -6.70
CA ALA A 161 -4.06 0.86 -7.61
C ALA A 161 -3.86 2.17 -8.39
N VAL A 162 -4.94 2.90 -8.69
CA VAL A 162 -4.92 4.20 -9.38
C VAL A 162 -4.67 5.38 -8.44
N TYR A 163 -5.09 5.29 -7.18
CA TYR A 163 -4.87 6.35 -6.18
C TYR A 163 -3.48 6.32 -5.58
N LEU A 164 -2.94 5.13 -5.33
CA LEU A 164 -1.70 4.95 -4.58
C LEU A 164 -0.48 5.70 -5.18
N PRO A 165 -0.28 5.78 -6.51
CA PRO A 165 0.79 6.61 -7.09
C PRO A 165 0.71 8.08 -6.66
N LYS A 166 -0.51 8.63 -6.54
CA LYS A 166 -0.73 10.02 -6.08
C LYS A 166 -0.33 10.17 -4.61
N TYR A 167 -0.61 9.16 -3.78
CA TYR A 167 -0.24 9.17 -2.36
C TYR A 167 1.27 9.02 -2.13
N THR A 168 2.03 8.45 -3.07
CA THR A 168 3.49 8.39 -2.92
C THR A 168 4.16 9.77 -2.87
N THR A 169 3.51 10.84 -3.35
CA THR A 169 4.06 12.21 -3.27
C THR A 169 4.17 12.73 -1.85
N VAL A 170 3.40 12.18 -0.91
CA VAL A 170 3.45 12.51 0.52
C VAL A 170 4.82 12.15 1.11
N ALA A 171 5.55 11.20 0.51
CA ALA A 171 6.90 10.81 0.92
C ALA A 171 7.91 11.97 0.86
N TYR A 172 7.66 12.99 0.04
CA TYR A 172 8.51 14.18 -0.05
C TYR A 172 8.69 14.89 1.31
N PHE A 173 7.66 14.90 2.16
CA PHE A 173 7.70 15.58 3.46
C PHE A 173 8.71 14.97 4.43
N VAL A 174 9.16 13.74 4.19
CA VAL A 174 10.19 13.05 4.99
C VAL A 174 11.52 12.93 4.24
N GLY A 175 11.73 13.77 3.22
CA GLY A 175 12.98 13.81 2.45
C GLY A 175 13.13 12.70 1.41
N VAL A 176 12.08 11.91 1.14
CA VAL A 176 12.09 10.93 0.06
C VAL A 176 11.69 11.61 -1.23
N ALA A 177 12.68 11.96 -2.05
CA ALA A 177 12.46 12.62 -3.33
C ALA A 177 11.84 11.66 -4.36
N ASP A 178 10.54 11.79 -4.55
CA ASP A 178 9.79 11.20 -5.64
C ASP A 178 9.73 12.17 -6.84
N ILE A 179 8.89 11.90 -7.85
CA ILE A 179 8.74 12.81 -8.99
C ILE A 179 8.30 14.22 -8.54
N PHE A 180 7.43 14.33 -7.53
CA PHE A 180 7.01 15.62 -6.99
C PHE A 180 8.16 16.34 -6.27
N GLY A 181 8.97 15.59 -5.52
CA GLY A 181 10.21 16.11 -4.93
C GLY A 181 11.19 16.63 -5.99
N ALA A 182 11.32 15.94 -7.12
CA ALA A 182 12.14 16.40 -8.24
C ALA A 182 11.66 17.74 -8.81
N ALA A 183 10.34 17.92 -9.00
CA ALA A 183 9.79 19.23 -9.40
C ALA A 183 10.08 20.31 -8.38
N LYS A 184 9.88 20.04 -7.08
CA LYS A 184 10.17 21.02 -6.02
C LYS A 184 11.61 21.51 -6.08
N MET A 185 12.57 20.61 -6.36
CA MET A 185 13.98 20.99 -6.56
C MET A 185 14.20 21.84 -7.82
N ILE A 186 13.49 21.56 -8.93
CA ILE A 186 13.59 22.36 -10.17
C ILE A 186 12.97 23.74 -9.97
N VAL A 187 11.78 23.81 -9.37
CA VAL A 187 11.08 25.07 -9.07
C VAL A 187 11.91 25.93 -8.12
N ALA A 188 12.57 25.33 -7.12
CA ALA A 188 13.44 26.08 -6.21
C ALA A 188 14.66 26.72 -6.90
N ARG A 189 15.06 26.23 -8.09
CA ARG A 189 16.19 26.76 -8.86
C ARG A 189 15.77 27.68 -9.99
N THR A 190 14.63 27.40 -10.62
CA THR A 190 14.15 28.09 -11.82
C THR A 190 13.10 29.14 -11.52
N TYR A 191 12.42 29.04 -10.37
CA TYR A 191 11.26 29.83 -9.99
C TYR A 191 10.03 29.68 -10.92
N GLU A 192 10.08 28.76 -11.88
CA GLU A 192 9.03 28.48 -12.87
C GLU A 192 8.02 27.44 -12.34
N ALA A 193 7.26 27.81 -11.31
CA ALA A 193 6.35 26.89 -10.63
C ALA A 193 5.23 26.35 -11.53
N LEU A 194 4.62 27.22 -12.34
CA LEU A 194 3.44 26.87 -13.14
C LEU A 194 3.78 25.82 -14.19
N GLN A 195 4.85 26.04 -14.95
CA GLN A 195 5.28 25.19 -16.05
C GLN A 195 5.72 23.82 -15.53
N VAL A 196 6.50 23.79 -14.45
CA VAL A 196 7.00 22.53 -13.86
C VAL A 196 5.85 21.70 -13.30
N TYR A 197 4.90 22.30 -12.57
CA TYR A 197 3.75 21.56 -12.04
C TYR A 197 2.76 21.16 -13.14
N ALA A 198 2.61 21.94 -14.22
CA ALA A 198 1.83 21.54 -15.38
C ALA A 198 2.41 20.28 -16.06
N VAL A 199 3.74 20.23 -16.24
CA VAL A 199 4.43 19.04 -16.76
C VAL A 199 4.22 17.83 -15.83
N ILE A 200 4.36 18.01 -14.51
CA ILE A 200 4.09 16.93 -13.56
C ILE A 200 2.64 16.44 -13.62
N ALA A 201 1.67 17.34 -13.75
CA ALA A 201 0.27 16.96 -13.86
C ALA A 201 0.03 16.09 -15.10
N ILE A 202 0.64 16.43 -16.23
CA ILE A 202 0.60 15.63 -17.47
C ILE A 202 1.27 14.27 -17.24
N ILE A 203 2.44 14.22 -16.60
CA ILE A 203 3.13 12.95 -16.32
C ILE A 203 2.28 12.05 -15.43
N PHE A 204 1.69 12.58 -14.36
CA PHE A 204 0.80 11.81 -13.51
C PHE A 204 -0.44 11.36 -14.26
N LEU A 205 -1.04 12.21 -15.09
CA LEU A 205 -2.20 11.84 -15.91
C LEU A 205 -1.86 10.62 -16.80
N VAL A 206 -0.76 10.70 -17.56
CA VAL A 206 -0.30 9.59 -18.42
C VAL A 206 -0.02 8.34 -17.60
N LEU A 207 0.67 8.48 -16.47
CA LEU A 207 1.01 7.36 -15.58
C LEU A 207 -0.25 6.67 -15.03
N ILE A 208 -1.19 7.46 -14.53
CA ILE A 208 -2.44 6.98 -13.96
C ILE A 208 -3.30 6.31 -15.02
N THR A 209 -3.42 6.91 -16.21
CA THR A 209 -4.15 6.31 -17.33
C THR A 209 -3.51 4.98 -17.76
N ALA A 210 -2.18 4.90 -17.82
CA ALA A 210 -1.48 3.66 -18.14
C ALA A 210 -1.74 2.57 -17.08
N ILE A 211 -1.66 2.91 -15.79
CA ILE A 211 -1.98 1.99 -14.69
C ILE A 211 -3.44 1.54 -14.79
N SER A 212 -4.38 2.46 -15.00
CA SER A 212 -5.80 2.14 -15.16
C SER A 212 -6.04 1.18 -16.33
N TRP A 213 -5.38 1.38 -17.47
CA TRP A 213 -5.48 0.48 -18.61
C TRP A 213 -4.94 -0.92 -18.30
N ILE A 214 -3.78 -1.02 -17.66
CA ILE A 214 -3.19 -2.30 -17.24
C ILE A 214 -4.13 -3.05 -16.29
N VAL A 215 -4.68 -2.35 -15.30
CA VAL A 215 -5.57 -2.94 -14.30
C VAL A 215 -6.90 -3.36 -14.93
N ASN A 216 -7.47 -2.56 -15.82
CA ASN A 216 -8.68 -2.92 -16.57
C ASN A 216 -8.45 -4.14 -17.47
N TYR A 217 -7.29 -4.25 -18.10
CA TYR A 217 -6.92 -5.46 -18.86
C TYR A 217 -6.89 -6.70 -17.96
N ILE A 218 -6.31 -6.59 -16.76
CA ILE A 218 -6.30 -7.68 -15.78
C ILE A 218 -7.73 -8.03 -15.34
N TYR A 219 -8.58 -7.03 -15.09
CA TYR A 219 -9.98 -7.22 -14.73
C TYR A 219 -10.75 -8.02 -15.79
N GLU A 220 -10.65 -7.62 -17.06
CA GLU A 220 -11.36 -8.29 -18.16
C GLU A 220 -10.95 -9.76 -18.32
N ARG A 221 -9.70 -10.11 -17.97
CA ARG A 221 -9.20 -11.49 -17.97
C ARG A 221 -9.63 -12.29 -16.74
N ALA A 222 -9.83 -11.63 -15.60
CA ALA A 222 -10.10 -12.26 -14.33
C ALA A 222 -11.60 -12.29 -13.95
N LYS A 223 -12.45 -11.55 -14.66
CA LYS A 223 -13.89 -11.46 -14.39
C LYS A 223 -14.55 -12.84 -14.43
N ILE A 224 -15.48 -13.06 -13.52
CA ILE A 224 -16.27 -14.30 -13.47
C ILE A 224 -17.40 -14.15 -14.51
N PRO A 225 -17.53 -15.07 -15.48
CA PRO A 225 -18.61 -15.02 -16.45
C PRO A 225 -19.98 -15.11 -15.77
N GLY A 226 -20.90 -14.21 -16.12
CA GLY A 226 -22.30 -14.26 -15.65
C GLY A 226 -22.59 -13.58 -14.31
N THR A 227 -21.65 -12.81 -13.77
CA THR A 227 -21.87 -11.85 -12.66
C THR A 227 -21.57 -10.44 -13.12
#